data_AF-A0A835LJ05-F1
#
_entry.id   AF-A0A835LJ05-F1
#
_cell.length_a   1.000
_cell.length_b   1.000
_cell.length_c   1.000
_cell.angle_alpha   90.00
_cell.angle_beta   90.00
_cell.angle_gamma   90.00
#
_symmetry.space_group_name_H-M   'P 1'
#
loop_
_entity.id
_entity.type
_entity.pdbx_description
1 polymer ?
#
loop_
_entity_poly.entity_id
_entity_poly.type
_entity_poly.pdbx_seq_one_letter_code
_entity_poly.pdbx_strand_id
1 'polypeptide(L)'
;MNTISKSMGSIVNSLESSLTTGNFQKMWETMDQFEKQFVNMEVQAEFMESSMAGSTSLSTPERDVNSLMQQVAYDYGLEVSVGLPQAAGHAIAVASKSNEKVDEDDLSRRLAELKARG
;
A
#
# COMPACT_ATOMS: atom_id res chain seq x y z
N MET A 1 13.14 12.03 6.16
CA MET A 1 12.63 12.80 4.98
C MET A 1 13.46 14.02 4.60
N ASN A 2 13.83 14.93 5.51
CA ASN A 2 14.57 16.16 5.16
C ASN A 2 15.92 15.91 4.43
N THR A 3 16.64 14.85 4.76
CA THR A 3 17.91 14.52 4.11
C THR A 3 17.71 14.09 2.65
N ILE A 4 16.70 13.25 2.39
CA ILE A 4 16.36 12.77 1.03
C ILE A 4 15.86 13.92 0.16
N SER A 5 15.01 14.79 0.71
CA SER A 5 14.53 15.98 -0.02
C SER A 5 15.68 16.92 -0.42
N LYS A 6 16.65 17.16 0.48
CA LYS A 6 17.86 17.95 0.17
C LYS A 6 18.75 17.26 -0.87
N SER A 7 18.86 15.94 -0.80
CA SER A 7 19.68 15.15 -1.71
C SER A 7 19.07 15.09 -3.12
N MET A 8 17.74 14.97 -3.24
CA MET A 8 17.02 15.10 -4.50
C MET A 8 17.11 16.50 -5.09
N GLY A 9 16.99 17.55 -4.28
CA GLY A 9 17.17 18.92 -4.75
C GLY A 9 18.57 19.15 -5.37
N SER A 10 19.61 18.59 -4.75
CA SER A 10 20.98 18.68 -5.28
C SER A 10 21.15 17.93 -6.61
N ILE A 11 20.54 16.75 -6.76
CA ILE A 11 20.57 15.97 -8.00
C ILE A 11 19.85 16.71 -9.13
N VAL A 12 18.67 17.27 -8.87
CA VAL A 12 17.90 18.04 -9.86
C VAL A 12 18.69 19.26 -10.34
N ASN A 13 19.32 20.00 -9.43
CA ASN A 13 20.18 21.14 -9.80
C ASN A 13 21.40 20.70 -10.64
N SER A 14 22.00 19.55 -10.33
CA SER A 14 23.11 18.97 -11.11
C SER A 14 22.68 18.55 -12.51
N LEU A 15 21.45 18.00 -12.64
CA LEU A 15 20.86 17.61 -13.91
C LEU A 15 20.58 18.83 -14.78
N GLU A 16 20.01 19.89 -14.21
CA GLU A 16 19.74 21.17 -14.89
C GLU A 16 21.04 21.83 -15.39
N SER A 17 22.09 21.82 -14.56
CA SER A 17 23.42 22.31 -14.94
C SER A 17 24.04 21.48 -16.08
N SER A 18 23.86 20.16 -16.06
CA SER A 18 24.37 19.25 -17.10
C SER A 18 23.60 19.38 -18.42
N LEU A 19 22.28 19.61 -18.35
CA LEU A 19 21.42 19.95 -19.50
C LEU A 19 21.88 21.25 -20.17
N THR A 20 22.13 22.28 -19.37
CA THR A 20 22.51 23.61 -19.87
C THR A 20 23.89 23.61 -20.52
N THR A 21 24.81 22.79 -20.00
CA THR A 21 26.18 22.67 -20.52
C THR A 21 26.34 21.63 -21.64
N GLY A 22 25.29 20.87 -21.97
CA GLY A 22 25.33 19.80 -22.97
C GLY A 22 26.22 18.62 -22.57
N ASN A 23 26.50 18.44 -21.27
CA ASN A 23 27.35 17.37 -20.78
C ASN A 23 26.53 16.09 -20.56
N PHE A 24 26.38 15.30 -21.63
CA PHE A 24 25.61 14.06 -21.61
C PHE A 24 26.17 12.99 -20.65
N GLN A 25 27.50 12.96 -20.43
CA GLN A 25 28.12 12.04 -19.49
C GLN A 25 27.67 12.33 -18.05
N LYS A 26 27.74 13.61 -17.64
CA LYS A 26 27.26 14.04 -16.32
C LYS A 26 25.76 13.89 -16.18
N MET A 27 24.99 14.13 -17.25
CA MET A 27 23.55 13.86 -17.25
C MET A 27 23.27 12.38 -16.94
N TRP A 28 23.97 11.45 -17.61
CA TRP A 28 23.82 10.02 -17.37
C TRP A 28 24.17 9.62 -15.94
N GLU A 29 25.30 10.11 -15.41
CA GLU A 29 25.72 9.87 -14.03
C GLU A 29 24.71 10.43 -13.00
N THR A 30 24.16 11.62 -13.29
CA THR A 30 23.17 12.26 -12.41
C THR A 30 21.83 11.53 -12.47
N MET A 31 21.44 10.97 -13.61
CA MET A 31 20.23 10.14 -13.75
C MET A 31 20.36 8.79 -13.03
N ASP A 32 21.50 8.13 -13.10
CA ASP A 32 21.76 6.91 -12.30
C ASP A 32 21.68 7.18 -10.78
N GLN A 33 22.17 8.35 -10.34
CA GLN A 33 22.00 8.76 -8.94
C GLN A 33 20.54 9.07 -8.58
N PHE A 34 19.78 9.67 -9.50
CA PHE A 34 18.36 9.94 -9.31
C PHE A 34 17.57 8.63 -9.15
N GLU A 35 17.77 7.66 -10.02
CA GLU A 35 17.13 6.34 -9.94
C GLU A 35 17.44 5.65 -8.62
N LYS A 36 18.71 5.64 -8.19
CA LYS A 36 19.10 5.05 -6.91
C LYS A 36 18.41 5.70 -5.72
N GLN A 37 18.32 7.03 -5.70
CA GLN A 37 17.61 7.72 -4.61
C GLN A 37 16.10 7.50 -4.69
N PHE A 38 15.53 7.40 -5.90
CA PHE A 38 14.10 7.18 -6.08
C PHE A 38 13.68 5.78 -5.61
N VAL A 39 14.42 4.74 -6.01
CA VAL A 39 14.19 3.37 -5.54
C VAL A 39 14.36 3.26 -4.03
N ASN A 40 15.37 3.90 -3.45
CA ASN A 40 15.56 3.90 -2.00
C ASN A 40 14.37 4.54 -1.27
N MET A 41 13.85 5.63 -1.82
CA MET A 41 12.67 6.31 -1.29
C MET A 41 11.41 5.44 -1.39
N GLU A 42 11.22 4.72 -2.49
CA GLU A 42 10.09 3.78 -2.63
C GLU A 42 10.18 2.65 -1.61
N VAL A 43 11.34 2.00 -1.47
CA VAL A 43 11.55 0.93 -0.48
C VAL A 43 11.35 1.45 0.95
N GLN A 44 11.82 2.67 1.23
CA GLN A 44 11.61 3.28 2.54
C GLN A 44 10.13 3.64 2.79
N ALA A 45 9.42 4.11 1.77
CA ALA A 45 7.99 4.40 1.87
C ALA A 45 7.19 3.12 2.09
N GLU A 46 7.48 2.05 1.35
CA GLU A 46 6.86 0.73 1.52
C GLU A 46 7.15 0.14 2.90
N PHE A 47 8.41 0.21 3.37
CA PHE A 47 8.76 -0.27 4.70
C PHE A 47 8.10 0.57 5.80
N MET A 48 8.04 1.90 5.63
CA MET A 48 7.36 2.79 6.55
C MET A 48 5.86 2.54 6.56
N GLU A 49 5.24 2.31 5.41
CA GLU A 49 3.82 1.97 5.28
C GLU A 49 3.53 0.61 5.90
N SER A 50 4.34 -0.42 5.66
CA SER A 50 4.20 -1.72 6.32
C SER A 50 4.37 -1.63 7.83
N SER A 51 5.36 -0.87 8.31
CA SER A 51 5.59 -0.65 9.75
C SER A 51 4.47 0.17 10.39
N MET A 52 3.98 1.20 9.70
CA MET A 52 2.86 2.03 10.13
C MET A 52 1.54 1.26 10.09
N ALA A 53 1.32 0.40 9.10
CA ALA A 53 0.17 -0.50 9.03
C ALA A 53 0.18 -1.47 10.21
N GLY A 54 1.32 -2.09 10.51
CA GLY A 54 1.48 -2.93 11.70
C GLY A 54 1.22 -2.19 13.02
N SER A 55 1.72 -0.96 13.16
CA SER A 55 1.50 -0.13 14.36
C SER A 55 0.07 0.43 14.45
N THR A 56 -0.55 0.76 13.32
CA THR A 56 -1.91 1.30 13.21
C THR A 56 -2.96 0.20 13.34
N SER A 57 -2.63 -1.05 13.01
CA SER A 57 -3.53 -2.20 13.16
C SER A 57 -4.02 -2.36 14.62
N LEU A 58 -3.21 -1.96 15.60
CA LEU A 58 -3.60 -1.99 17.02
C LEU A 58 -4.46 -0.79 17.44
N SER A 59 -4.25 0.41 16.87
CA SER A 59 -4.98 1.63 17.24
C SER A 59 -6.22 1.89 16.39
N THR A 60 -6.27 1.30 15.19
CA THR A 60 -7.37 1.39 14.22
C THR A 60 -7.67 -0.03 13.70
N PRO A 61 -8.41 -0.84 14.46
CA PRO A 61 -8.76 -2.20 14.05
C PRO A 61 -9.59 -2.19 12.76
N GLU A 62 -9.34 -3.14 11.86
CA GLU A 62 -10.06 -3.24 10.59
C GLU A 62 -11.57 -3.38 10.79
N ARG A 63 -11.99 -4.14 11.82
CA ARG A 63 -13.39 -4.30 12.20
C ARG A 63 -14.08 -2.97 12.50
N ASP A 64 -13.40 -2.07 13.22
CA ASP A 64 -13.97 -0.79 13.62
C ASP A 64 -14.10 0.14 12.41
N VAL A 65 -13.12 0.10 11.49
CA VAL A 65 -13.18 0.83 10.21
C VAL A 65 -14.29 0.29 9.32
N ASN A 66 -14.43 -1.04 9.21
CA ASN A 66 -15.47 -1.67 8.39
C ASN A 66 -16.88 -1.36 8.94
N SER A 67 -17.06 -1.38 10.27
CA SER A 67 -18.31 -0.97 10.90
C SER A 67 -18.64 0.49 10.64
N LEU A 68 -17.66 1.40 10.75
CA LEU A 68 -17.85 2.81 10.47
C LEU A 68 -18.17 3.04 8.99
N MET A 69 -17.49 2.34 8.08
CA MET A 69 -17.73 2.43 6.64
C MET A 69 -19.15 1.99 6.30
N GLN A 70 -19.66 0.91 6.91
CA GLN A 70 -21.06 0.50 6.77
C GLN A 70 -22.03 1.52 7.34
N GLN A 71 -21.75 2.10 8.51
CA GLN A 71 -22.61 3.13 9.10
C GLN A 71 -22.72 4.38 8.19
N VAL A 72 -21.58 4.88 7.70
CA VAL A 72 -21.54 5.99 6.73
C VAL A 72 -22.25 5.60 5.44
N ALA A 73 -22.06 4.38 4.95
CA ALA A 73 -22.75 3.88 3.77
C ALA A 73 -24.28 3.91 3.92
N TYR A 74 -24.81 3.44 5.05
CA TYR A 74 -26.23 3.54 5.36
C TYR A 74 -26.72 4.99 5.50
N ASP A 75 -25.95 5.86 6.15
CA ASP A 75 -26.29 7.27 6.36
C ASP A 75 -26.38 8.06 5.04
N TYR A 76 -25.54 7.71 4.05
CA TYR A 76 -25.53 8.34 2.73
C TYR A 76 -26.30 7.56 1.66
N GLY A 77 -26.97 6.46 2.03
CA GLY A 77 -27.72 5.61 1.10
C GLY A 77 -26.84 4.96 0.02
N LEU A 78 -25.54 4.85 0.26
CA LEU A 78 -24.59 4.15 -0.60
C LEU A 78 -24.65 2.68 -0.22
N GLU A 79 -25.23 1.83 -1.06
CA GLU A 79 -25.11 0.37 -0.90
C GLU A 79 -23.64 -0.01 -1.11
N VAL A 80 -22.86 -0.13 -0.03
CA VAL A 80 -21.53 -0.72 -0.08
C VAL A 80 -21.72 -2.22 -0.34
N SER A 81 -21.90 -2.54 -1.62
CA SER A 81 -21.71 -3.88 -2.15
C SER A 81 -20.29 -4.24 -1.75
N VAL A 82 -20.16 -5.17 -0.80
CA VAL A 82 -18.88 -5.64 -0.24
C VAL A 82 -18.13 -6.41 -1.32
N GLY A 83 -17.62 -5.65 -2.28
CA GLY A 83 -16.69 -6.02 -3.33
C GLY A 83 -15.51 -5.06 -3.27
N LEU A 84 -15.09 -4.68 -2.05
CA LEU A 84 -13.75 -4.10 -1.88
C LEU A 84 -12.78 -5.17 -2.40
N PRO A 85 -12.00 -4.88 -3.46
CA PRO A 85 -10.97 -5.80 -3.90
C PRO A 85 -10.01 -5.97 -2.73
N GLN A 86 -10.10 -7.12 -2.08
CA GLN A 86 -9.08 -7.57 -1.16
C GLN A 86 -7.77 -7.50 -1.94
N ALA A 87 -6.84 -6.67 -1.50
CA ALA A 87 -5.53 -6.53 -2.11
C ALA A 87 -4.69 -7.78 -1.82
N ALA A 88 -5.10 -8.92 -2.36
CA ALA A 88 -4.33 -10.14 -2.56
C ALA A 88 -5.20 -11.18 -3.31
N GLY A 89 -4.93 -11.36 -4.61
CA GLY A 89 -5.23 -12.61 -5.31
C GLY A 89 -6.41 -12.59 -6.29
N HIS A 90 -6.08 -12.49 -7.57
CA HIS A 90 -6.74 -13.13 -8.73
C HIS A 90 -8.27 -13.34 -8.68
N ALA A 91 -8.95 -12.58 -9.54
CA ALA A 91 -10.36 -12.77 -9.89
C ALA A 91 -10.67 -14.23 -10.29
N ILE A 92 -11.60 -14.87 -9.55
CA ILE A 92 -12.34 -16.04 -10.02
C ILE A 92 -13.82 -15.74 -9.84
N ALA A 93 -14.57 -15.93 -10.93
CA ALA A 93 -15.98 -15.59 -11.05
C ALA A 93 -16.88 -16.32 -10.04
N VAL A 94 -17.91 -15.58 -9.63
CA VAL A 94 -18.96 -15.92 -8.67
C VAL A 94 -19.74 -17.17 -9.09
N ALA A 95 -19.75 -18.19 -8.23
CA ALA A 95 -20.86 -19.13 -8.13
C ALA A 95 -21.53 -18.92 -6.78
N SER A 96 -22.76 -18.41 -6.84
CA SER A 96 -23.63 -18.06 -5.72
C SER A 96 -23.69 -19.17 -4.65
N LYS A 97 -23.25 -18.87 -3.42
CA LYS A 97 -23.69 -19.57 -2.22
C LYS A 97 -23.84 -18.60 -1.05
N SER A 98 -25.08 -18.58 -0.54
CA SER A 98 -25.51 -18.25 0.82
C SER A 98 -24.80 -17.07 1.51
N ASN A 99 -25.55 -15.98 1.59
CA ASN A 99 -25.37 -14.84 2.48
C ASN A 99 -25.38 -15.29 3.96
N GLU A 100 -24.30 -15.91 4.42
CA GLU A 100 -24.01 -16.04 5.84
C GLU A 100 -23.02 -14.93 6.21
N LYS A 101 -23.35 -14.14 7.23
CA LYS A 101 -22.38 -13.29 7.92
C LYS A 101 -21.33 -14.22 8.50
N VAL A 102 -20.24 -14.44 7.78
CA VAL A 102 -19.14 -15.26 8.27
C VAL A 102 -18.43 -14.44 9.34
N ASP A 103 -18.64 -14.80 10.59
CA ASP A 103 -17.89 -14.24 11.72
C ASP A 103 -16.41 -14.56 11.52
N GLU A 104 -15.53 -13.57 11.68
CA GLU A 104 -14.07 -13.73 11.53
C GLU A 104 -13.52 -14.83 12.45
N ASP A 105 -14.18 -15.09 13.58
CA ASP A 105 -13.86 -16.19 14.49
C ASP A 105 -14.03 -17.58 13.84
N ASP A 106 -15.04 -17.75 12.98
CA ASP A 106 -15.25 -19.01 12.24
C ASP A 106 -14.17 -19.20 11.16
N LEU A 107 -13.77 -18.12 10.47
CA LEU A 107 -12.66 -18.16 9.52
C LEU A 107 -11.32 -18.48 10.20
N SER A 108 -11.06 -17.84 11.34
CA SER A 108 -9.85 -18.06 12.15
C SER A 108 -9.76 -19.52 12.60
N ARG A 109 -10.88 -20.09 13.04
CA ARG A 109 -10.97 -21.49 13.44
C ARG A 109 -10.76 -22.45 12.25
N ARG A 110 -11.40 -22.20 11.12
CA ARG A 110 -11.22 -23.01 9.89
C ARG A 110 -9.79 -22.96 9.36
N LEU A 111 -9.13 -21.80 9.47
CA LEU A 111 -7.73 -21.63 9.04
C LEU A 111 -6.77 -22.37 9.98
N ALA A 112 -7.03 -22.36 11.29
CA ALA A 112 -6.27 -23.13 12.27
C ALA A 112 -6.41 -24.64 12.04
N GLU A 113 -7.63 -25.13 11.77
CA GLU A 113 -7.88 -26.53 11.43
C GLU A 113 -7.19 -26.95 10.12
N LEU A 114 -7.15 -26.08 9.11
CA LEU A 114 -6.41 -26.32 7.86
C LEU A 114 -4.89 -26.37 8.09
N LYS A 115 -4.34 -25.45 8.89
CA LYS A 115 -2.91 -25.45 9.26
C LYS A 115 -2.51 -26.67 10.09
N ALA A 116 -3.42 -27.21 10.90
CA ALA A 116 -3.16 -28.41 11.70
C ALA A 116 -3.26 -29.71 10.90
N ARG A 117 -3.89 -29.67 9.71
CA ARG A 117 -4.11 -30.84 8.83
C ARG A 117 -3.08 -30.97 7.72
N GLY A 118 -2.20 -29.99 7.55
CA GLY A 118 -1.02 -30.04 6.68
C GLY A 118 0.24 -30.26 7.51
#